data_AF-A0A1I3GX82-F1
#
_entry.id   AF-A0A1I3GX82-F1
#
_cell.length_a   1.000
_cell.length_b   1.000
_cell.length_c   1.000
_cell.angle_alpha   90.00
_cell.angle_beta   90.00
_cell.angle_gamma   90.00
#
_symmetry.space_group_name_H-M   'P 1'
#
loop_
_entity.id
_entity.type
_entity.pdbx_description
1 polymer ?
#
loop_
_entity_poly.entity_id
_entity_poly.type
_entity_poly.pdbx_seq_one_letter_code
_entity_poly.pdbx_strand_id
1 'polypeptide(L)' 'MYICVCKGVTDRAIREAVSQGAERMRDLKANLGITEQCGICACHAKRILDQALMRETPAQPPVT' A
#
# COMPACT_ATOMS: atom_id res chain seq x y z
N MET A 1 5.77 -3.81 11.17
CA MET A 1 5.04 -5.09 11.27
C MET A 1 4.98 -5.76 9.90
N TYR A 2 5.13 -7.09 9.80
CA TYR A 2 4.90 -7.80 8.53
C TYR A 2 3.40 -7.90 8.23
N ILE A 3 3.03 -7.54 7.01
CA ILE A 3 1.66 -7.59 6.49
C ILE A 3 1.51 -8.77 5.53
N CYS A 4 2.49 -9.00 4.66
CA CYS A 4 2.53 -10.17 3.79
C CYS A 4 3.78 -10.99 4.10
N VAL A 5 3.60 -12.14 4.75
CA VAL A 5 4.71 -13.05 5.06
C VAL A 5 5.28 -13.70 3.80
N CYS A 6 4.40 -14.09 2.87
CA CYS A 6 4.75 -14.67 1.56
C CYS A 6 5.76 -13.85 0.76
N LYS A 7 5.70 -12.52 0.88
CA LYS A 7 6.48 -11.57 0.07
C LYS A 7 7.41 -10.70 0.92
N GLY A 8 7.47 -10.93 2.25
CA GLY A 8 8.26 -10.12 3.17
C GLY A 8 7.84 -8.65 3.26
N VAL A 9 6.57 -8.33 2.97
CA VAL A 9 6.10 -6.93 2.92
C VAL A 9 5.68 -6.45 4.30
N THR A 10 6.19 -5.28 4.70
CA THR A 10 5.89 -4.64 5.98
C THR A 10 4.88 -3.50 5.84
N ASP A 11 4.33 -3.03 6.96
CA ASP A 11 3.44 -1.87 6.98
C ASP A 11 4.15 -0.62 6.44
N ARG A 12 5.44 -0.46 6.77
CA ARG A 12 6.28 0.63 6.28
C ARG A 12 6.41 0.59 4.76
N ALA A 13 6.66 -0.59 4.18
CA ALA A 13 6.76 -0.74 2.72
C ALA A 13 5.45 -0.35 2.02
N ILE A 14 4.30 -0.64 2.62
CA ILE A 14 3.00 -0.19 2.10
C ILE A 14 2.91 1.33 2.14
N ARG A 15 3.22 1.96 3.29
CA ARG A 15 3.18 3.42 3.43
C ARG A 15 4.14 4.13 2.47
N GLU A 16 5.35 3.61 2.31
CA GLU A 16 6.33 4.13 1.35
C GLU A 16 5.82 4.02 -0.09
N ALA A 17 5.14 2.93 -0.45
CA ALA A 17 4.51 2.81 -1.77
C ALA A 17 3.39 3.85 -1.97
N VAL A 18 2.59 4.16 -0.94
CA VAL A 18 1.56 5.22 -1.02
C VAL A 18 2.19 6.59 -1.22
N SER A 19 3.26 6.91 -0.47
CA SER A 19 3.99 8.17 -0.65
C SER A 19 4.71 8.28 -2.01
N GLN A 20 4.87 7.15 -2.72
CA GLN A 20 5.35 7.10 -4.11
C GLN A 20 4.21 7.12 -5.15
N GLY A 21 2.96 7.29 -4.72
CA GLY A 21 1.78 7.43 -5.59
C GLY A 21 0.90 6.18 -5.70
N ALA A 22 1.08 5.16 -4.88
CA ALA A 22 0.18 4.01 -4.88
C ALA A 22 -1.16 4.35 -4.20
N GLU A 23 -2.25 4.39 -4.97
CA GLU A 23 -3.59 4.76 -4.44
C GLU A 23 -4.55 3.58 -4.36
N ARG A 24 -4.24 2.47 -5.05
CA ARG A 24 -5.11 1.31 -5.16
C ARG A 24 -4.38 0.04 -4.74
N MET A 25 -5.15 -0.96 -4.30
CA MET A 25 -4.61 -2.30 -4.00
C MET A 25 -3.89 -2.94 -5.21
N ARG A 26 -4.30 -2.58 -6.45
CA ARG A 26 -3.60 -3.01 -7.66
C ARG A 26 -2.17 -2.46 -7.73
N ASP A 27 -1.97 -1.22 -7.29
CA ASP A 27 -0.66 -0.57 -7.29
C ASP A 27 0.25 -1.23 -6.25
N LEU A 28 -0.29 -1.53 -5.06
CA LEU A 28 0.46 -2.31 -4.06
C LEU A 28 0.81 -3.72 -4.54
N LYS A 29 -0.10 -4.39 -5.28
CA LYS A 29 0.20 -5.68 -5.89
C LYS A 29 1.33 -5.57 -6.91
N ALA A 30 1.30 -4.56 -7.78
CA ALA A 30 2.33 -4.34 -8.78
C ALA A 30 3.70 -3.98 -8.15
N ASN A 31 3.70 -3.13 -7.13
CA ASN A 31 4.92 -2.60 -6.52
C ASN A 31 5.55 -3.55 -5.50
N LEU A 32 4.73 -4.28 -4.75
CA LEU A 32 5.18 -5.06 -3.58
C LEU A 32 4.89 -6.57 -3.71
N GLY A 33 4.19 -7.01 -4.76
CA GLY A 33 3.82 -8.41 -4.97
C GLY A 33 2.80 -8.95 -3.96
N ILE A 34 2.20 -8.10 -3.12
CA ILE A 34 1.20 -8.54 -2.15
C ILE A 34 0.00 -9.15 -2.86
N THR A 35 -0.67 -10.10 -2.22
CA THR A 35 -1.83 -10.84 -2.76
C THR A 35 -1.56 -11.76 -3.95
N GLU A 36 -0.32 -11.88 -4.43
CA GLU A 36 0.02 -12.82 -5.53
C GLU A 36 0.13 -14.29 -5.12
N GLN A 37 0.34 -14.58 -3.84
CA GLN A 37 0.41 -15.95 -3.33
C GLN A 37 -0.89 -16.34 -2.59
N CYS A 38 -0.89 -16.36 -1.26
CA CYS A 38 -2.03 -16.88 -0.47
C CYS A 38 -3.18 -15.89 -0.29
N GLY A 39 -2.99 -14.60 -0.59
CA GLY A 39 -4.03 -13.56 -0.46
C GLY A 39 -4.39 -13.14 0.96
N ILE A 40 -3.97 -13.84 2.02
CA ILE A 40 -4.38 -13.61 3.43
C ILE A 40 -4.13 -12.16 3.89
N CYS A 41 -3.07 -11.53 3.39
CA CYS A 41 -2.73 -10.15 3.72
C CYS A 41 -3.70 -9.08 3.18
N ALA A 42 -4.62 -9.41 2.27
CA ALA A 42 -5.38 -8.44 1.48
C ALA A 42 -6.15 -7.43 2.33
N CYS A 43 -6.93 -7.90 3.31
CA CYS A 43 -7.72 -7.01 4.18
C CYS A 43 -6.82 -6.09 5.03
N HIS A 44 -5.70 -6.61 5.52
CA HIS A 44 -4.77 -5.84 6.35
C HIS A 44 -4.01 -4.80 5.52
N ALA A 45 -3.54 -5.17 4.33
CA ALA A 45 -2.89 -4.26 3.41
C ALA A 45 -3.82 -3.13 2.96
N LYS A 46 -5.08 -3.46 2.63
CA LYS A 46 -6.10 -2.47 2.28
C LYS A 46 -6.32 -1.45 3.40
N ARG A 47 -6.46 -1.92 4.65
CA ARG A 47 -6.62 -1.01 5.80
C ARG A 47 -5.45 -0.04 5.95
N ILE A 48 -4.22 -0.49 5.70
CA ILE A 48 -3.03 0.37 5.79
C ILE A 48 -2.98 1.37 4.64
N LEU A 49 -3.34 0.94 3.42
CA LEU A 49 -3.50 1.80 2.25
C LEU A 49 -4.49 2.94 2.55
N ASP A 50 -5.71 2.59 2.98
CA ASP A 50 -6.75 3.57 3.31
C ASP A 50 -6.26 4.54 4.42
N GLN A 51 -5.60 4.02 5.46
CA GLN A 51 -5.04 4.84 6.53
C GLN A 51 -3.90 5.76 6.08
N ALA A 52 -3.09 5.35 5.11
CA ALA A 52 -2.01 6.17 4.57
C ALA A 52 -2.58 7.30 3.70
N LEU A 53 -3.49 6.98 2.79
CA LEU A 53 -4.18 7.96 1.93
C LEU A 53 -4.94 9.03 2.73
N MET A 54 -5.62 8.63 3.81
CA MET A 54 -6.31 9.57 4.71
C MET A 54 -5.34 10.51 5.44
N ARG A 55 -4.10 10.06 5.69
CA ARG A 55 -3.06 10.87 6.36
C ARG A 55 -2.30 11.78 5.39
N GLU A 56 -2.33 11.50 4.09
CA GLU A 56 -1.63 12.28 3.06
C GLU A 56 -2.48 13.41 2.44
N THR A 57 -3.69 13.67 2.95
CA THR A 57 -4.45 14.89 2.61
C THR A 57 -4.04 16.04 3.56
N PRO A 58 -3.41 17.13 3.07
CA PRO A 58 -4.02 18.04 2.09
C PRO A 58 -3.17 18.48 0.88
N ALA A 59 -3.88 18.76 -0.22
CA ALA A 59 -3.54 19.57 -1.41
C ALA A 59 -2.29 19.21 -2.23
N GLN A 60 -2.47 18.43 -3.29
CA GLN A 60 -1.52 18.39 -4.41
C GLN A 60 -1.96 19.45 -5.46
N PRO A 61 -1.16 20.49 -5.76
CA PRO A 61 -1.45 21.41 -6.86
C PRO A 61 -1.29 20.69 -8.21
N PRO A 62 -1.93 21.18 -9.29
CA PRO A 62 -1.86 20.55 -10.59
C PRO A 62 -0.41 20.52 -11.08
N VAL A 63 0.09 19.31 -11.38
CA VAL A 63 1.30 19.13 -12.18
C VAL A 63 1.07 19.81 -13.53
N THR A 64 1.94 20.78 -13.84
CA THR A 64 1.85 21.69 -15.00
C THR A 64 2.19 20.99 -16.30
#